data_AF-A0A4Y6IFQ6-F1
#
_entry.id   AF-A0A4Y6IFQ6-F1
#
_cell.length_a   1.000
_cell.length_b   1.000
_cell.length_c   1.000
_cell.angle_alpha   90.00
_cell.angle_beta   90.00
_cell.angle_gamma   90.00
#
_symmetry.space_group_name_H-M   'P 1'
#
loop_
_entity.id
_entity.type
_entity.pdbx_description
1 polymer ?
#
loop_
_entity_poly.entity_id
_entity_poly.type
_entity_poly.pdbx_seq_one_letter_code
_entity_poly.pdbx_strand_id
1 'polypeptide(L)'
;MTELNKGKLTKKTFDAISSVSKIASFMQPDKYAVYDSRVIYSLNWLLFNYANSQSMFPQPVGRNLELVKYDMQTIFRLSGRNVEYISHKIAFQEYCALVKDLSVRVYGEGSKPYMVEMLLFMIAPTWIVSEIARSVTVSINLLK
;
A
#
# COMPACT_ATOMS: atom_id res chain seq x y z
N MET A 1 6.85 12.03 16.73
CA MET A 1 5.54 12.65 17.05
C MET A 1 5.34 14.00 16.37
N THR A 2 6.30 14.92 16.43
CA THR A 2 6.14 16.29 15.90
C THR A 2 5.82 16.36 14.40
N GLU A 3 6.44 15.53 13.55
CA GLU A 3 6.13 15.48 12.11
C GLU A 3 4.80 14.80 11.79
N LEU A 4 4.47 13.71 12.51
CA LEU A 4 3.18 13.01 12.37
C LEU A 4 1.99 13.93 12.65
N ASN A 5 2.14 14.82 13.63
CA ASN A 5 1.13 15.81 13.98
C ASN A 5 1.04 16.95 12.96
N LYS A 6 2.14 17.26 12.27
CA LYS A 6 2.24 18.38 11.30
C LYS A 6 1.66 18.09 9.93
N GLY A 7 1.26 16.87 9.63
CA GLY A 7 0.75 16.57 8.29
C GLY A 7 1.77 15.97 7.33
N LYS A 8 3.05 16.18 7.61
CA LYS A 8 4.11 16.12 6.59
C LYS A 8 5.35 15.44 7.11
N LEU A 9 5.85 14.46 6.37
CA LEU A 9 7.06 13.70 6.69
C LEU A 9 8.25 14.16 5.86
N THR A 10 9.42 14.16 6.47
CA THR A 10 10.68 14.23 5.72
C THR A 10 10.99 12.88 5.08
N LYS A 11 11.84 12.86 4.04
CA LYS A 11 12.27 11.61 3.40
C LYS A 11 12.88 10.63 4.40
N LYS A 12 13.76 11.11 5.29
CA LYS A 12 14.39 10.28 6.34
C LYS A 12 13.36 9.61 7.26
N THR A 13 12.32 10.34 7.67
CA THR A 13 11.24 9.76 8.48
C THR A 13 10.40 8.77 7.68
N PHE A 14 10.14 9.08 6.41
CA PHE A 14 9.39 8.18 5.52
C PHE A 14 10.16 6.88 5.21
N ASP A 15 11.48 6.92 5.08
CA ASP A 15 12.31 5.73 4.89
C ASP A 15 12.18 4.74 6.07
N ALA A 16 11.88 5.24 7.27
CA ALA A 16 11.60 4.46 8.47
C ALA A 16 10.09 4.21 8.73
N ILE A 17 9.21 4.52 7.77
CA ILE A 17 7.76 4.59 8.01
C ILE A 17 7.15 3.27 8.47
N SER A 18 7.67 2.12 8.02
CA SER A 18 7.15 0.82 8.46
C SER A 18 7.29 0.63 9.96
N SER A 19 8.36 1.13 10.59
CA SER A 19 8.54 1.07 12.04
C SER A 19 7.82 2.20 12.76
N VAL A 20 7.89 3.42 12.21
CA VAL A 20 7.26 4.62 12.80
C VAL A 20 5.73 4.47 12.86
N SER A 21 5.11 3.95 11.80
CA SER A 21 3.67 3.74 11.71
C SER A 21 3.16 2.69 12.70
N LYS A 22 3.95 1.66 13.02
CA LYS A 22 3.61 0.68 14.07
C LYS A 22 3.46 1.37 15.42
N ILE A 23 4.49 2.11 15.82
CA ILE A 23 4.47 2.86 17.09
C ILE A 23 3.28 3.83 17.10
N ALA A 24 3.07 4.57 16.00
CA ALA A 24 1.95 5.50 15.88
C ALA A 24 0.59 4.82 16.02
N SER A 25 0.40 3.65 15.40
CA SER A 25 -0.85 2.87 15.48
C SER A 25 -1.12 2.33 16.89
N PHE A 26 -0.08 1.99 17.65
CA PHE A 26 -0.26 1.62 19.07
C PHE A 26 -0.58 2.83 19.95
N MET A 27 0.04 3.98 19.68
CA MET A 27 -0.20 5.20 20.46
C MET A 27 -1.57 5.82 20.19
N GLN A 28 -2.05 5.79 18.94
CA GLN A 28 -3.34 6.36 18.53
C GLN A 28 -4.04 5.44 17.50
N PRO A 29 -4.61 4.30 17.93
CA PRO A 29 -5.18 3.28 17.05
C PRO A 29 -6.40 3.76 16.25
N ASP A 30 -7.09 4.81 16.72
CA ASP A 30 -8.23 5.42 16.03
C ASP A 30 -7.83 6.36 14.87
N LYS A 31 -6.53 6.67 14.79
CA LYS A 31 -5.98 7.67 13.87
C LYS A 31 -5.01 7.06 12.87
N TYR A 32 -4.18 6.12 13.31
CA TYR A 32 -3.08 5.60 12.51
C TYR A 32 -3.20 4.10 12.29
N ALA A 33 -2.81 3.68 11.09
CA ALA A 33 -2.64 2.28 10.73
C ALA A 33 -1.18 2.01 10.33
N VAL A 34 -0.76 0.75 10.36
CA VAL A 34 0.60 0.38 9.96
C VAL A 34 0.77 0.57 8.46
N TYR A 35 1.86 1.24 8.07
CA TYR A 35 2.26 1.43 6.67
C TYR A 35 3.36 0.41 6.34
N ASP A 36 2.98 -0.85 6.20
CA ASP A 36 3.89 -1.96 5.87
C ASP A 36 3.98 -2.20 4.36
N SER A 37 5.12 -2.72 3.91
CA SER A 37 5.36 -3.07 2.51
C SER A 37 4.28 -3.98 1.90
N ARG A 38 3.74 -4.94 2.65
CA ARG A 38 2.68 -5.84 2.18
C ARG A 38 1.33 -5.15 2.07
N VAL A 39 1.02 -4.29 3.03
CA VAL A 39 -0.22 -3.55 3.07
C VAL A 39 -0.31 -2.62 1.86
N ILE A 40 0.78 -1.89 1.59
CA ILE A 40 0.87 -0.99 0.44
C ILE A 40 0.88 -1.76 -0.88
N TYR A 41 1.51 -2.93 -0.94
CA TYR A 41 1.45 -3.81 -2.11
C TYR A 41 0.01 -4.18 -2.45
N SER A 42 -0.74 -4.75 -1.50
CA SER A 42 -2.15 -5.11 -1.71
C SER A 42 -3.00 -3.90 -2.10
N LEU A 43 -2.83 -2.78 -1.38
CA LEU A 43 -3.59 -1.57 -1.64
C LEU A 43 -3.35 -1.05 -3.06
N ASN A 44 -2.09 -0.95 -3.49
CA ASN A 44 -1.75 -0.48 -4.82
C ASN A 44 -2.28 -1.41 -5.92
N TRP A 45 -2.25 -2.73 -5.72
CA TRP A 45 -2.85 -3.66 -6.66
C TRP A 45 -4.36 -3.45 -6.80
N LEU A 46 -5.07 -3.29 -5.68
CA LEU A 46 -6.51 -3.05 -5.67
C LEU A 46 -6.85 -1.70 -6.32
N LEU A 47 -6.12 -0.64 -5.99
CA LEU A 47 -6.30 0.68 -6.61
C LEU A 47 -6.06 0.60 -8.12
N PHE A 48 -5.00 -0.07 -8.54
CA PHE A 48 -4.67 -0.20 -9.96
C PHE A 48 -5.79 -0.89 -10.75
N ASN A 49 -6.36 -1.99 -10.22
CA ASN A 49 -7.35 -2.77 -10.96
C ASN A 49 -8.79 -2.25 -10.82
N TYR A 50 -9.15 -1.65 -9.68
CA TYR A 50 -10.55 -1.37 -9.35
C TYR A 50 -10.86 0.10 -9.09
N ALA A 51 -9.86 0.97 -8.96
CA ALA A 51 -10.08 2.40 -8.82
C ALA A 51 -9.92 3.15 -10.14
N ASN A 52 -10.69 4.23 -10.29
CA ASN A 52 -10.55 5.15 -11.42
C ASN A 52 -9.31 6.05 -11.30
N SER A 53 -8.76 6.20 -10.09
CA SER A 53 -7.57 7.00 -9.82
C SER A 53 -6.28 6.22 -10.10
N GLN A 54 -5.28 6.90 -10.67
CA GLN A 54 -3.95 6.33 -10.95
C GLN A 54 -2.89 6.73 -9.91
N SER A 55 -3.28 7.34 -8.78
CA SER A 55 -2.34 7.73 -7.72
C SER A 55 -2.09 6.59 -6.74
N MET A 56 -0.88 6.03 -6.79
CA MET A 56 -0.44 4.92 -5.94
C MET A 56 0.37 5.40 -4.75
N PHE A 57 0.43 4.59 -3.71
CA PHE A 57 1.19 4.86 -2.50
C PHE A 57 2.63 4.35 -2.65
N PRO A 58 3.67 5.15 -2.28
CA PRO A 58 5.05 4.67 -2.30
C PRO A 58 5.22 3.48 -1.36
N GLN A 59 5.64 2.33 -1.90
CA GLN A 59 5.86 1.13 -1.10
C GLN A 59 7.21 1.24 -0.35
N PRO A 60 7.25 1.05 0.99
CA PRO A 60 8.51 0.96 1.71
C PRO A 60 9.20 -0.37 1.39
N VAL A 61 10.52 -0.43 1.59
CA VAL A 61 11.31 -1.64 1.29
C VAL A 61 10.75 -2.84 2.06
N GLY A 62 10.33 -3.86 1.32
CA GLY A 62 9.84 -5.13 1.84
C GLY A 62 10.87 -6.25 1.73
N ARG A 63 10.73 -7.29 2.56
CA ARG A 63 11.57 -8.51 2.55
C ARG A 63 10.79 -9.78 2.23
N ASN A 64 9.54 -9.67 1.80
CA ASN A 64 8.70 -10.83 1.53
C ASN A 64 9.05 -11.45 0.17
N LEU A 65 9.55 -12.69 0.19
CA LEU A 65 10.05 -13.38 -1.01
C LEU A 65 8.96 -13.65 -2.06
N GLU A 66 7.71 -13.86 -1.64
CA GLU A 66 6.61 -14.12 -2.59
C GLU A 66 6.22 -12.86 -3.36
N LEU A 67 6.20 -11.70 -2.70
CA LEU A 67 5.91 -10.42 -3.36
C LEU A 67 7.05 -10.00 -4.29
N VAL A 68 8.31 -10.32 -3.94
CA VAL A 68 9.48 -9.98 -4.77
C VAL A 68 9.44 -10.67 -6.14
N LYS A 69 8.79 -11.83 -6.26
CA LYS A 69 8.60 -12.50 -7.56
C LYS A 69 7.76 -11.68 -8.53
N TYR A 70 6.90 -10.80 -8.01
CA TYR A 70 5.96 -10.00 -8.76
C TYR A 70 6.16 -8.52 -8.45
N ASP A 71 7.23 -7.94 -9.00
CA ASP A 71 7.52 -6.52 -8.82
C ASP A 71 6.40 -5.64 -9.43
N MET A 72 5.73 -4.90 -8.56
CA MET A 72 4.55 -4.13 -8.92
C MET A 72 4.88 -2.97 -9.85
N GLN A 73 6.04 -2.34 -9.68
CA GLN A 73 6.47 -1.26 -10.57
C GLN A 73 6.67 -1.76 -12.01
N THR A 74 7.23 -2.95 -12.16
CA THR A 74 7.42 -3.60 -13.46
C THR A 74 6.06 -3.91 -14.10
N ILE A 75 5.12 -4.47 -13.34
CA ILE A 75 3.76 -4.75 -13.84
C ILE A 75 3.07 -3.45 -14.30
N PHE A 76 3.13 -2.39 -13.51
CA PHE A 76 2.54 -1.09 -13.86
C PHE A 76 3.16 -0.52 -15.15
N ARG A 77 4.49 -0.56 -15.29
CA ARG A 77 5.18 -0.11 -16.51
C ARG A 77 4.78 -0.91 -17.75
N LEU A 78 4.71 -2.23 -17.62
CA LEU A 78 4.35 -3.12 -18.74
C LEU A 78 2.86 -3.04 -19.11
N SER A 79 2.00 -2.57 -18.21
CA SER A 79 0.58 -2.41 -18.49
C SER A 79 0.24 -1.29 -19.49
N GLY A 80 1.19 -0.39 -19.77
CA GLY A 80 0.97 0.80 -20.60
C GLY A 80 0.11 1.89 -19.94
N ARG A 81 -0.32 1.72 -18.69
CA ARG A 81 -1.07 2.75 -17.93
C ARG A 81 -0.10 3.72 -17.25
N ASN A 82 -0.43 5.01 -17.30
CA ASN A 82 0.33 6.02 -16.57
C ASN A 82 -0.03 5.95 -15.08
N VAL A 83 0.95 5.62 -14.24
CA VAL A 83 0.80 5.51 -12.79
C VAL A 83 1.62 6.59 -12.12
N GLU A 84 0.98 7.37 -11.26
CA GLU A 84 1.63 8.42 -10.47
C GLU A 84 1.73 8.00 -9.00
N TYR A 85 2.71 8.54 -8.28
CA TYR A 85 2.89 8.24 -6.86
C TYR A 85 2.63 9.45 -5.99
N ILE A 86 1.85 9.25 -4.93
CA ILE A 86 1.64 10.26 -3.90
C ILE A 86 2.99 10.61 -3.27
N SER A 87 3.23 11.91 -3.05
CA SER A 87 4.47 12.37 -2.44
C SER A 87 4.67 11.75 -1.06
N HIS A 88 5.89 11.26 -0.78
CA HIS A 88 6.30 10.75 0.54
C HIS A 88 5.97 11.70 1.69
N LYS A 89 5.90 13.01 1.41
CA LYS A 89 5.56 14.03 2.40
C LYS A 89 4.17 13.81 2.99
N ILE A 90 3.19 13.42 2.19
CA ILE A 90 1.79 13.32 2.61
C ILE A 90 1.24 11.89 2.54
N ALA A 91 1.93 10.97 1.86
CA ALA A 91 1.45 9.60 1.61
C ALA A 91 0.98 8.86 2.87
N PHE A 92 1.68 9.00 4.00
CA PHE A 92 1.25 8.34 5.24
C PHE A 92 -0.08 8.88 5.77
N GLN A 93 -0.32 10.18 5.63
CA GLN A 93 -1.57 10.79 6.09
C GLN A 93 -2.75 10.45 5.20
N GLU A 94 -2.56 10.55 3.88
CA GLU A 94 -3.54 10.13 2.88
C GLU A 94 -3.90 8.65 3.07
N TYR A 95 -2.90 7.81 3.33
CA TYR A 95 -3.11 6.40 3.64
C TYR A 95 -3.97 6.19 4.89
N CYS A 96 -3.64 6.87 6.01
CA CYS A 96 -4.41 6.70 7.24
C CYS A 96 -5.85 7.19 7.09
N ALA A 97 -6.07 8.29 6.36
CA ALA A 97 -7.41 8.80 6.06
C ALA A 97 -8.20 7.78 5.23
N LEU A 98 -7.60 7.24 4.17
CA LEU A 98 -8.21 6.22 3.32
C LEU A 98 -8.55 4.95 4.10
N VAL A 99 -7.60 4.39 4.86
CA VAL A 99 -7.83 3.15 5.62
C VAL A 99 -8.91 3.33 6.69
N LYS A 100 -9.01 4.52 7.30
CA LYS A 100 -10.08 4.85 8.25
C LYS A 100 -11.46 4.92 7.59
N ASP A 101 -11.56 5.55 6.42
CA ASP A 101 -12.82 5.57 5.65
C ASP A 101 -13.19 4.15 5.20
N LEU A 102 -12.23 3.39 4.67
CA LEU A 102 -12.43 2.01 4.26
C LEU A 102 -12.84 1.10 5.42
N SER A 103 -12.32 1.31 6.63
CA SER A 103 -12.71 0.47 7.77
C SER A 103 -14.19 0.59 8.05
N VAL A 104 -14.74 1.80 8.02
CA VAL A 104 -16.17 2.03 8.22
C VAL A 104 -16.99 1.43 7.08
N ARG A 105 -16.54 1.57 5.82
CA ARG A 105 -17.24 1.00 4.66
C ARG A 105 -17.26 -0.52 4.63
N VAL A 106 -16.19 -1.17 5.06
CA VAL A 106 -16.04 -2.64 5.00
C VAL A 106 -16.60 -3.32 6.24
N TYR A 107 -16.37 -2.75 7.43
CA TYR A 107 -16.68 -3.39 8.71
C TYR A 107 -17.76 -2.66 9.53
N GLY A 108 -18.26 -1.53 9.07
CA GLY A 108 -19.31 -0.76 9.72
C GLY A 108 -18.82 0.29 10.73
N GLU A 109 -19.78 1.02 11.30
CA GLU A 109 -19.55 2.07 12.29
C GLU A 109 -18.78 1.56 13.52
N GLY A 110 -17.89 2.41 14.05
CA GLY A 110 -17.04 2.06 15.21
C GLY A 110 -15.85 1.14 14.91
N SER A 111 -15.73 0.64 13.68
CA SER A 111 -14.55 -0.13 13.23
C SER A 111 -13.25 0.67 13.33
N LYS A 112 -12.12 -0.05 13.35
CA LYS A 112 -10.79 0.54 13.55
C LYS A 112 -9.96 0.40 12.28
N PRO A 113 -9.07 1.38 11.98
CA PRO A 113 -8.17 1.32 10.82
C PRO A 113 -7.38 0.01 10.69
N TYR A 114 -6.95 -0.57 11.82
CA TYR A 114 -6.17 -1.82 11.81
C TYR A 114 -6.92 -3.00 11.16
N MET A 115 -8.26 -2.99 11.13
CA MET A 115 -9.03 -4.11 10.56
C MET A 115 -8.84 -4.22 9.05
N VAL A 116 -8.84 -3.08 8.34
CA VAL A 116 -8.53 -3.04 6.90
C VAL A 116 -7.04 -3.25 6.66
N GLU A 117 -6.18 -2.66 7.50
CA GLU A 117 -4.74 -2.87 7.42
C GLU A 117 -4.37 -4.36 7.54
N MET A 118 -4.93 -5.08 8.51
CA MET A 118 -4.75 -6.53 8.69
C MET A 118 -5.32 -7.34 7.52
N LEU A 119 -6.47 -6.94 6.98
CA LEU A 119 -7.01 -7.57 5.77
C LEU A 119 -6.03 -7.43 4.60
N LEU A 120 -5.59 -6.20 4.29
CA LEU A 120 -4.65 -5.91 3.22
C LEU A 120 -3.33 -6.67 3.41
N PHE A 121 -2.83 -6.73 4.64
CA PHE A 121 -1.63 -7.48 4.99
C PHE A 121 -1.79 -8.98 4.71
N MET A 122 -2.92 -9.57 5.11
CA MET A 122 -3.21 -10.99 4.98
C MET A 122 -3.39 -11.42 3.53
N ILE A 123 -4.06 -10.59 2.70
CA ILE A 123 -4.33 -10.92 1.31
C ILE A 123 -3.10 -10.76 0.40
N ALA A 124 -2.06 -10.03 0.83
CA ALA A 124 -0.90 -9.72 -0.01
C ALA A 124 -0.19 -10.98 -0.55
N PRO A 125 0.28 -11.92 0.30
CA PRO A 125 0.96 -13.11 -0.19
C PRO A 125 0.00 -14.21 -0.66
N THR A 126 -1.31 -14.05 -0.45
CA THR A 126 -2.31 -15.08 -0.76
C THR A 126 -3.09 -14.68 -2.00
N TRP A 127 -4.18 -13.93 -1.81
CA TRP A 127 -5.12 -13.58 -2.86
C TRP A 127 -4.48 -12.69 -3.93
N ILE A 128 -3.74 -11.65 -3.54
CA ILE A 128 -3.14 -10.69 -4.48
C ILE A 128 -2.10 -11.37 -5.38
N VAL A 129 -1.13 -12.10 -4.79
CA VAL A 129 -0.13 -12.84 -5.58
C VAL A 129 -0.80 -13.88 -6.49
N SER A 130 -1.79 -14.61 -5.99
CA SER A 130 -2.52 -15.58 -6.82
C SER A 130 -3.28 -14.90 -7.97
N GLU A 131 -3.84 -13.72 -7.74
CA GLU A 131 -4.53 -12.97 -8.78
C GLU A 131 -3.55 -12.44 -9.83
N ILE A 132 -2.40 -11.87 -9.42
CA ILE A 132 -1.34 -11.43 -10.32
C ILE A 132 -0.90 -12.59 -11.21
N ALA A 133 -0.61 -13.76 -10.62
CA ALA A 133 -0.19 -14.95 -11.35
C ALA A 133 -1.23 -15.41 -12.39
N ARG A 134 -2.52 -15.19 -12.12
CA ARG A 134 -3.63 -15.55 -13.02
C ARG A 134 -3.92 -14.48 -14.09
N SER A 135 -3.61 -13.22 -13.81
CA SER A 135 -4.03 -12.06 -14.63
C SER A 135 -2.91 -11.46 -15.47
N VAL A 136 -1.65 -11.60 -15.06
CA VAL A 136 -0.50 -11.03 -15.76
C VAL A 136 0.13 -12.07 -16.67
N THR A 137 0.19 -11.76 -17.96
CA THR A 137 0.83 -12.59 -19.00
C THR A 137 1.95 -11.80 -19.67
N VAL A 138 3.07 -12.46 -19.97
CA VAL A 138 4.21 -11.85 -20.68
C VAL A 138 4.47 -12.66 -21.95
N SER A 139 4.49 -11.99 -23.10
CA SER A 139 4.93 -12.56 -24.38
C SER A 139 6.33 -12.04 -24.71
N ILE A 140 7.30 -12.95 -24.86
CA ILE A 140 8.69 -12.62 -25.18
C ILE A 140 8.92 -12.85 -26.67
N ASN A 141 9.22 -11.77 -27.40
CA ASN A 141 9.65 -11.87 -28.79
C ASN A 141 11.16 -12.10 -28.83
N LEU A 142 11.58 -13.34 -29.14
CA LEU A 142 12.98 -13.66 -29.32
C LEU A 142 13.48 -13.03 -30.63
N LEU A 143 14.48 -12.15 -30.51
CA LEU A 143 15.20 -11.65 -31.67
C LEU A 143 16.00 -12.83 -32.24
N LYS A 144 15.78 -13.13 -33.52
CA LYS A 144 16.58 -14.09 -34.27
C LYS A 144 17.96 -13.51 -34.58
#